data_AF-A0A952B7A6-F1
#
_entry.id   AF-A0A952B7A6-F1
#
_cell.length_a   1.000
_cell.length_b   1.000
_cell.length_c   1.000
_cell.angle_alpha   90.00
_cell.angle_beta   90.00
_cell.angle_gamma   90.00
#
_symmetry.space_group_name_H-M   'P 1'
#
loop_
_entity.id
_entity.type
_entity.pdbx_description
1 polymer ?
#
loop_
_entity_poly.entity_id
_entity_poly.type
_entity_poly.pdbx_seq_one_letter_code
_entity_poly.pdbx_strand_id
1 'polypeptide(L)'
;MMRIRFLNRGHSAHKKAFTFAELLVGLSITSVILAAVATFAYAMMAADISSNDTSQKQAQLRYSTMKVSEIIRYCYLVCGNTDDNLVIWTDDADADRRIGIAELVVIEIRTSEPPNLSLKHYSDVGNESKRFTITEFFDGTAQTWLEANCTRTVEKIVKDTSNVSFVLDAAAPNTRSVGIMFDTTENGVTKTYQTNTALRSWASDLITENM
;
A
#
# COMPACT_ATOMS: atom_id res chain seq x y z
N MET A 1 -56.50 41.66 78.51
CA MET A 1 -56.71 41.52 77.04
C MET A 1 -55.81 42.53 76.36
N MET A 2 -54.93 42.26 75.39
CA MET A 2 -54.60 41.10 74.57
C MET A 2 -53.18 41.35 74.02
N ARG A 3 -52.30 40.34 74.06
CA ARG A 3 -50.89 40.37 73.64
C ARG A 3 -50.81 40.05 72.14
N ILE A 4 -50.20 40.91 71.32
CA ILE A 4 -49.82 40.58 69.94
C ILE A 4 -48.32 40.28 69.94
N ARG A 5 -47.95 39.02 69.70
CA ARG A 5 -46.56 38.58 69.49
C ARG A 5 -46.27 38.59 67.99
N PHE A 6 -45.28 39.38 67.58
CA PHE A 6 -44.65 39.27 66.26
C PHE A 6 -43.85 37.95 66.19
N LEU A 7 -44.20 37.10 65.23
CA LEU A 7 -43.42 35.92 64.85
C LEU A 7 -42.24 36.36 64.00
N ASN A 8 -41.07 36.49 64.63
CA ASN A 8 -39.80 36.64 63.93
C ASN A 8 -39.42 35.27 63.35
N ARG A 9 -39.61 35.10 62.03
CA ARG A 9 -39.23 33.89 61.30
C ARG A 9 -37.74 33.98 60.97
N GLY A 10 -36.90 33.47 61.87
CA GLY A 10 -35.46 33.35 61.65
C GLY A 10 -35.18 32.45 60.45
N HIS A 11 -34.63 33.03 59.38
CA HIS A 11 -33.98 32.27 58.32
C HIS A 11 -32.67 31.70 58.87
N SER A 12 -32.65 30.41 59.21
CA SER A 12 -31.42 29.69 59.54
C SER A 12 -30.67 29.37 58.25
N ALA A 13 -29.80 30.29 57.82
CA ALA A 13 -28.81 30.01 56.79
C ALA A 13 -27.76 29.03 57.35
N HIS A 14 -27.95 27.73 57.10
CA HIS A 14 -26.94 26.71 57.39
C HIS A 14 -25.75 26.86 56.44
N LYS A 15 -24.72 27.61 56.84
CA LYS A 15 -23.38 27.52 56.24
C LYS A 15 -22.64 26.34 56.87
N LYS A 16 -22.89 25.13 56.37
CA LYS A 16 -22.05 23.96 56.69
C LYS A 16 -20.80 24.04 55.81
N ALA A 17 -19.65 24.36 56.40
CA ALA A 17 -18.37 24.14 55.76
C ALA A 17 -18.05 22.63 55.80
N PHE A 18 -17.59 22.06 54.69
CA PHE A 18 -17.18 20.65 54.61
C PHE A 18 -16.11 20.35 55.65
N THR A 19 -16.21 19.19 56.30
CA THR A 19 -15.14 18.72 57.19
C THR A 19 -13.91 18.33 56.37
N PHE A 20 -12.71 18.51 56.94
CA PHE A 20 -11.43 18.24 56.24
C PHE A 20 -11.36 16.81 55.66
N ALA A 21 -11.95 15.83 56.35
CA ALA A 21 -12.04 14.45 55.90
C ALA A 21 -12.92 14.28 54.64
N GLU A 22 -14.08 14.95 54.58
CA GLU A 22 -14.95 14.92 53.40
C GLU A 22 -14.26 15.54 52.17
N LEU A 23 -13.50 16.62 52.36
CA LEU A 23 -12.73 17.25 51.28
C LEU A 23 -11.65 16.31 50.74
N LEU A 24 -10.94 15.61 51.62
CA LEU A 24 -9.85 14.71 51.24
C LEU A 24 -10.38 13.50 50.45
N VAL A 25 -11.52 12.93 50.87
CA VAL A 25 -12.20 11.86 50.15
C VAL A 25 -12.76 12.34 48.80
N GLY A 26 -13.32 13.56 48.75
CA GLY A 26 -13.77 14.15 47.49
C GLY A 26 -12.61 14.29 46.49
N LEU A 27 -11.47 14.81 46.96
CA LEU A 27 -10.27 14.98 46.14
C LEU A 27 -9.70 13.63 45.64
N SER A 28 -9.65 12.60 46.49
CA SER A 28 -9.14 11.28 46.08
C SER A 28 -10.04 10.60 45.04
N ILE A 29 -11.36 10.74 45.16
CA ILE A 29 -12.29 10.22 44.16
C ILE A 29 -12.12 10.97 42.83
N THR A 30 -12.03 12.30 42.87
CA THR A 30 -11.84 13.09 41.64
C THR A 30 -10.51 12.79 40.95
N SER A 31 -9.44 12.50 41.69
CA SER A 31 -8.14 12.16 41.08
C SER A 31 -8.17 10.79 40.39
N VAL A 32 -8.86 9.80 40.95
CA VAL A 32 -9.07 8.50 40.30
C VAL A 32 -9.91 8.66 39.04
N ILE A 33 -10.98 9.47 39.09
CA ILE A 33 -11.82 9.75 37.93
C ILE A 33 -11.02 10.47 36.83
N LEU A 34 -10.24 11.50 37.19
CA LEU A 34 -9.38 12.23 36.26
C LEU A 34 -8.33 11.32 35.62
N ALA A 35 -7.72 10.42 36.40
CA ALA A 35 -6.76 9.45 35.88
C ALA A 35 -7.42 8.49 34.87
N ALA A 36 -8.60 7.97 35.19
CA ALA A 36 -9.35 7.09 34.29
C ALA A 36 -9.73 7.79 32.97
N VAL A 37 -10.20 9.05 33.05
CA VAL A 37 -10.53 9.86 31.86
C VAL A 37 -9.28 10.14 31.02
N ALA A 38 -8.14 10.44 31.65
CA ALA A 38 -6.89 10.64 30.95
C ALA A 38 -6.43 9.38 30.20
N THR A 39 -6.51 8.20 30.83
CA THR A 39 -6.21 6.92 30.17
C THR A 39 -7.17 6.64 29.01
N PHE A 40 -8.46 6.89 29.18
CA PHE A 40 -9.45 6.71 28.11
C PHE A 40 -9.19 7.64 26.92
N ALA A 41 -8.91 8.92 27.17
CA ALA A 41 -8.57 9.89 26.13
C ALA A 41 -7.31 9.49 25.36
N TYR A 42 -6.28 9.01 26.06
CA TYR A 42 -5.06 8.48 25.44
C TYR A 42 -5.35 7.25 24.56
N ALA A 43 -6.12 6.29 25.07
CA ALA A 43 -6.50 5.10 24.31
C ALA A 43 -7.32 5.45 23.06
N MET A 44 -8.25 6.42 23.16
CA MET A 44 -9.03 6.90 22.03
C MET A 44 -8.15 7.59 20.98
N MET A 45 -7.19 8.41 21.39
CA MET A 45 -6.23 9.05 20.48
C MET A 45 -5.35 8.02 19.76
N ALA A 46 -4.84 7.03 20.49
CA ALA A 46 -4.05 5.95 19.89
C ALA A 46 -4.87 5.11 18.89
N ALA A 47 -6.13 4.84 19.22
CA ALA A 47 -7.05 4.13 18.33
C ALA A 47 -7.33 4.93 17.05
N ASP A 48 -7.54 6.24 17.14
CA ASP A 48 -7.80 7.10 15.99
C ASP A 48 -6.59 7.16 15.04
N ILE A 49 -5.38 7.35 15.58
CA ILE A 49 -4.14 7.33 14.78
C ILE A 49 -3.97 5.99 14.06
N SER A 50 -4.16 4.87 14.76
CA SER A 50 -4.06 3.53 14.16
C SER A 50 -5.14 3.29 13.10
N SER A 51 -6.37 3.73 13.32
CA SER A 51 -7.46 3.62 12.34
C SER A 51 -7.17 4.44 11.08
N ASN A 52 -6.68 5.67 11.24
CA ASN A 52 -6.38 6.54 10.12
C ASN A 52 -5.22 5.98 9.28
N ASP A 53 -4.12 5.56 9.91
CA ASP A 53 -2.99 4.90 9.24
C ASP A 53 -3.43 3.62 8.50
N THR A 54 -4.29 2.81 9.14
CA THR A 54 -4.86 1.61 8.50
C THR A 54 -5.67 1.96 7.26
N SER A 55 -6.52 2.98 7.33
CA SER A 55 -7.35 3.39 6.20
C SER A 55 -6.51 3.88 5.01
N GLN A 56 -5.44 4.63 5.28
CA GLN A 56 -4.53 5.12 4.25
C GLN A 56 -3.74 3.96 3.62
N LYS A 57 -3.20 3.04 4.42
CA LYS A 57 -2.50 1.84 3.93
C LYS A 57 -3.40 0.98 3.07
N GLN A 58 -4.63 0.72 3.51
CA GLN A 58 -5.59 -0.06 2.72
C GLN A 58 -5.99 0.64 1.41
N ALA A 59 -6.18 1.96 1.43
CA ALA A 59 -6.46 2.72 0.22
C ALA A 59 -5.29 2.65 -0.77
N GLN A 60 -4.06 2.83 -0.27
CA GLN A 60 -2.85 2.71 -1.07
C GLN A 60 -2.70 1.30 -1.64
N LEU A 61 -2.88 0.25 -0.84
CA LEU A 61 -2.83 -1.14 -1.30
C LEU A 61 -3.84 -1.40 -2.41
N ARG A 62 -5.10 -0.96 -2.26
CA ARG A 62 -6.13 -1.11 -3.30
C ARG A 62 -5.74 -0.40 -4.59
N TYR A 63 -5.26 0.84 -4.50
CA TYR A 63 -4.79 1.59 -5.66
C TYR A 63 -3.64 0.86 -6.36
N SER A 64 -2.65 0.42 -5.59
CA SER A 64 -1.46 -0.26 -6.09
C SER A 64 -1.80 -1.58 -6.77
N THR A 65 -2.65 -2.41 -6.14
CA THR A 65 -3.14 -3.66 -6.72
C THR A 65 -3.94 -3.41 -8.00
N MET A 66 -4.81 -2.39 -8.02
CA MET A 66 -5.58 -2.03 -9.21
C MET A 66 -4.66 -1.59 -10.35
N LYS A 67 -3.70 -0.70 -10.08
CA LYS A 67 -2.74 -0.20 -11.07
C LYS A 67 -1.90 -1.32 -11.68
N VAL A 68 -1.37 -2.23 -10.87
CA VAL A 68 -0.61 -3.37 -11.38
C VAL A 68 -1.49 -4.30 -12.21
N SER A 69 -2.73 -4.54 -11.75
CA SER A 69 -3.70 -5.35 -12.50
C SER A 69 -4.08 -4.68 -13.82
N GLU A 70 -4.15 -3.35 -13.90
CA GLU A 70 -4.39 -2.65 -15.16
C GLU A 70 -3.21 -2.78 -16.14
N ILE A 71 -1.97 -2.60 -15.66
CA ILE A 71 -0.77 -2.75 -16.50
C ILE A 71 -0.68 -4.17 -17.06
N ILE A 72 -0.90 -5.19 -16.24
CA ILE A 72 -0.89 -6.59 -16.67
C ILE A 72 -2.06 -6.89 -17.61
N ARG A 73 -3.25 -6.33 -17.33
CA ARG A 73 -4.42 -6.57 -18.18
C ARG A 73 -4.23 -6.02 -19.58
N TYR A 74 -3.66 -4.82 -19.70
CA TYR A 74 -3.52 -4.14 -20.98
C TYR A 74 -2.19 -4.39 -21.68
N CYS A 75 -1.31 -5.20 -21.11
CA CYS A 75 -0.07 -5.53 -21.80
C CYS A 75 -0.32 -6.39 -23.04
N TYR A 76 0.59 -6.25 -24.01
CA TYR A 76 0.62 -7.11 -25.18
C TYR A 76 1.29 -8.45 -24.88
N LEU A 77 2.34 -8.43 -24.07
CA LEU A 77 3.14 -9.62 -23.81
C LEU A 77 3.91 -9.55 -22.48
N VAL A 78 4.02 -10.68 -21.79
CA VAL A 78 5.05 -10.89 -20.76
C VAL A 78 6.31 -11.42 -21.46
N CYS A 79 7.35 -10.61 -21.52
CA CYS A 79 8.57 -10.91 -22.28
C CYS A 79 9.48 -11.88 -21.55
N GLY A 80 9.52 -11.79 -20.22
CA GLY A 80 10.40 -12.61 -19.40
C GLY A 80 10.01 -12.52 -17.93
N ASN A 81 10.36 -13.56 -17.18
CA ASN A 81 10.20 -13.62 -15.75
C ASN A 81 11.49 -14.16 -15.13
N THR A 82 11.97 -13.45 -14.10
CA THR A 82 13.03 -13.86 -13.20
C THR A 82 12.48 -13.84 -11.79
N ASP A 83 13.16 -14.46 -10.83
CA ASP A 83 12.67 -14.54 -9.45
C ASP A 83 12.30 -13.16 -8.85
N ASP A 84 13.05 -12.11 -9.23
CA ASP A 84 12.86 -10.75 -8.71
C ASP A 84 12.22 -9.78 -9.71
N ASN A 85 12.10 -10.12 -11.00
CA ASN A 85 11.59 -9.19 -12.00
C ASN A 85 10.66 -9.84 -13.00
N LEU A 86 9.53 -9.17 -13.25
CA LEU A 86 8.63 -9.48 -14.34
C LEU A 86 8.73 -8.39 -15.41
N VAL A 87 9.09 -8.76 -16.63
CA VAL A 87 9.24 -7.83 -17.76
C VAL A 87 8.03 -7.92 -18.67
N ILE A 88 7.42 -6.77 -18.93
CA ILE A 88 6.16 -6.66 -19.65
C ILE A 88 6.32 -5.64 -20.79
N TRP A 89 5.80 -5.99 -21.97
CA TRP A 89 5.62 -5.09 -23.10
C TRP A 89 4.20 -4.54 -23.09
N THR A 90 4.06 -3.24 -22.86
CA THR A 90 2.74 -2.64 -22.57
C THR A 90 1.96 -2.28 -23.81
N ASP A 91 2.60 -1.77 -24.86
CA ASP A 91 1.95 -1.32 -26.09
C ASP A 91 2.95 -1.27 -27.25
N ASP A 92 2.47 -1.32 -28.49
CA ASP A 92 3.23 -1.10 -29.72
C ASP A 92 2.95 0.33 -30.21
N ALA A 93 3.51 1.31 -29.49
CA ALA A 93 3.19 2.72 -29.63
C ALA A 93 3.70 3.30 -30.96
N ASP A 94 4.80 2.76 -31.49
CA ASP A 94 5.34 3.13 -32.80
C ASP A 94 4.86 2.23 -33.95
N ALA A 95 4.00 1.24 -33.64
CA ALA A 95 3.40 0.30 -34.58
C ALA A 95 4.42 -0.48 -35.42
N ASP A 96 5.62 -0.70 -34.89
CA ASP A 96 6.72 -1.39 -35.58
C ASP A 96 6.75 -2.89 -35.29
N ARG A 97 5.85 -3.38 -34.40
CA ARG A 97 5.72 -4.77 -33.95
C ARG A 97 7.00 -5.31 -33.30
N ARG A 98 7.82 -4.45 -32.72
CA ARG A 98 9.07 -4.83 -32.05
C ARG A 98 9.10 -4.21 -30.67
N ILE A 99 9.82 -4.87 -29.78
CA ILE A 99 9.89 -4.44 -28.39
C ILE A 99 10.88 -3.26 -28.29
N GLY A 100 10.35 -2.05 -28.12
CA GLY A 100 11.11 -0.83 -27.86
C GLY A 100 11.35 -0.57 -26.37
N ILE A 101 12.32 0.30 -26.04
CA ILE A 101 12.62 0.68 -24.64
C ILE A 101 11.44 1.41 -23.99
N ALA A 102 10.82 2.34 -24.73
CA ALA A 102 9.74 3.19 -24.22
C ALA A 102 8.46 2.42 -23.87
N GLU A 103 8.32 1.21 -24.42
CA GLU A 103 7.14 0.36 -24.30
C GLU A 103 7.30 -0.74 -23.24
N LEU A 104 8.46 -0.78 -22.59
CA LEU A 104 8.79 -1.76 -21.58
C LEU A 104 8.48 -1.23 -20.19
N VAL A 105 7.84 -2.07 -19.41
CA VAL A 105 7.66 -1.89 -17.97
C VAL A 105 8.20 -3.11 -17.27
N VAL A 106 9.09 -2.88 -16.30
CA VAL A 106 9.62 -3.95 -15.44
C VAL A 106 9.01 -3.80 -14.06
N ILE A 107 8.36 -4.85 -13.60
CA ILE A 107 7.89 -4.95 -12.21
C ILE A 107 9.03 -5.60 -11.41
N GLU A 108 9.70 -4.81 -10.57
CA GLU A 108 10.79 -5.27 -9.71
C GLU A 108 10.27 -5.54 -8.30
N ILE A 109 10.62 -6.71 -7.78
CA ILE A 109 10.59 -7.07 -6.38
C ILE A 109 11.93 -6.64 -5.79
N ARG A 110 11.90 -5.65 -4.91
CA ARG A 110 13.06 -5.31 -4.09
C ARG A 110 12.96 -6.02 -2.76
N THR A 111 13.89 -6.92 -2.51
CA THR A 111 14.05 -7.62 -1.22
C THR A 111 14.96 -6.87 -0.23
N SER A 112 15.73 -5.87 -0.69
CA SER A 112 16.59 -5.04 0.17
C SER A 112 15.81 -3.97 0.94
N GLU A 113 16.19 -3.71 2.19
CA GLU A 113 15.44 -2.86 3.13
C GLU A 113 15.32 -1.37 2.69
N PRO A 114 14.11 -0.79 2.68
CA PRO A 114 12.82 -1.44 2.91
C PRO A 114 12.33 -2.20 1.67
N PRO A 115 11.85 -3.44 1.82
CA PRO A 115 11.42 -4.25 0.69
C PRO A 115 10.15 -3.64 0.08
N ASN A 116 10.08 -3.64 -1.25
CA ASN A 116 9.01 -2.98 -1.98
C ASN A 116 8.74 -3.62 -3.34
N LEU A 117 7.51 -3.45 -3.80
CA LEU A 117 7.12 -3.71 -5.18
C LEU A 117 7.18 -2.39 -5.95
N SER A 118 7.94 -2.37 -7.05
CA SER A 118 8.16 -1.16 -7.84
C SER A 118 7.95 -1.39 -9.33
N LEU A 119 7.48 -0.35 -10.04
CA LEU A 119 7.50 -0.28 -11.50
C LEU A 119 8.73 0.49 -11.91
N LYS A 120 9.44 -0.07 -12.88
CA LYS A 120 10.54 0.60 -13.57
C LYS A 120 10.09 0.92 -14.97
N HIS A 121 10.20 2.20 -15.29
CA HIS A 121 10.10 2.71 -16.65
C HIS A 121 11.49 3.09 -17.11
N TYR A 122 11.85 2.69 -18.33
CA TYR A 122 13.11 3.07 -18.94
C TYR A 122 12.83 4.17 -19.95
N SER A 123 13.62 5.23 -19.86
CA SER A 123 13.66 6.31 -20.84
C SER A 123 15.04 6.34 -21.46
N ASP A 124 15.06 6.53 -22.76
CA ASP A 124 16.30 6.63 -23.51
C ASP A 124 16.70 8.10 -23.71
N VAL A 125 18.00 8.36 -23.64
CA VAL A 125 18.59 9.61 -24.12
C VAL A 125 19.62 9.21 -25.19
N GLY A 126 19.15 8.88 -26.40
CA GLY A 126 19.99 8.71 -27.59
C GLY A 126 20.02 7.33 -28.27
N ASN A 127 19.36 6.29 -27.75
CA ASN A 127 19.31 4.95 -28.36
C ASN A 127 17.89 4.44 -28.65
N GLU A 128 16.92 5.33 -28.90
CA GLU A 128 15.50 5.01 -29.08
C GLU A 128 15.23 3.94 -30.17
N SER A 129 16.21 3.68 -31.05
CA SER A 129 16.17 2.65 -32.08
C SER A 129 16.59 1.25 -31.61
N LYS A 130 17.09 1.07 -30.37
CA LYS A 130 17.41 -0.26 -29.85
C LYS A 130 16.12 -1.06 -29.72
N ARG A 131 16.16 -2.27 -30.29
CA ARG A 131 15.10 -3.26 -30.21
C ARG A 131 15.60 -4.48 -29.46
N PHE A 132 14.69 -5.08 -28.71
CA PHE A 132 14.94 -6.32 -27.98
C PHE A 132 14.15 -7.46 -28.58
N THR A 133 14.77 -8.62 -28.56
CA THR A 133 14.15 -9.90 -28.83
C THR A 133 13.71 -10.54 -27.51
N ILE A 134 12.71 -11.41 -27.58
CA ILE A 134 12.24 -12.18 -26.42
C ILE A 134 13.40 -12.97 -25.77
N THR A 135 14.31 -13.53 -26.58
CA THR A 135 15.47 -14.29 -26.12
C THR A 135 16.42 -13.48 -25.23
N GLU A 136 16.65 -12.19 -25.55
CA GLU A 136 17.50 -11.30 -24.75
C GLU A 136 16.90 -11.02 -23.35
N PHE A 137 15.60 -11.24 -23.13
CA PHE A 137 14.99 -11.17 -21.80
C PHE A 137 15.15 -12.45 -21.01
N PHE A 138 15.24 -13.61 -21.68
CA PHE A 138 15.46 -14.90 -21.02
C PHE A 138 16.89 -15.08 -20.52
N ASP A 139 17.87 -14.58 -21.27
CA ASP A 139 19.29 -14.68 -20.90
C ASP A 139 19.77 -13.53 -20.01
N GLY A 140 18.90 -12.55 -19.71
CA GLY A 140 19.20 -11.39 -18.86
C GLY A 140 20.04 -10.30 -19.55
N THR A 141 20.38 -10.46 -20.83
CA THR A 141 21.18 -9.48 -21.60
C THR A 141 20.43 -8.17 -21.76
N ALA A 142 19.12 -8.22 -22.05
CA ALA A 142 18.28 -7.03 -22.20
C ALA A 142 18.24 -6.22 -20.90
N GLN A 143 18.05 -6.88 -19.75
CA GLN A 143 18.00 -6.20 -18.46
C GLN A 143 19.34 -5.55 -18.09
N THR A 144 20.45 -6.27 -18.33
CA THR A 144 21.80 -5.74 -18.12
C THR A 144 22.06 -4.52 -18.98
N TRP A 145 21.62 -4.56 -20.25
CA TRP A 145 21.77 -3.45 -21.17
C TRP A 145 20.91 -2.24 -20.75
N LEU A 146 19.65 -2.46 -20.36
CA LEU A 146 18.74 -1.41 -19.90
C LEU A 146 19.28 -0.68 -18.66
N GLU A 147 19.78 -1.42 -17.68
CA GLU A 147 20.37 -0.83 -16.47
C GLU A 147 21.67 -0.06 -16.74
N ALA A 148 22.42 -0.44 -17.79
CA ALA A 148 23.68 0.23 -18.15
C ALA A 148 23.52 1.45 -19.07
N ASN A 149 22.49 1.47 -19.93
CA ASN A 149 22.39 2.45 -21.02
C ASN A 149 21.16 3.35 -20.94
N CYS A 150 20.18 3.07 -20.07
CA CYS A 150 18.93 3.84 -19.99
C CYS A 150 18.78 4.57 -18.66
N THR A 151 18.04 5.68 -18.68
CA THR A 151 17.62 6.36 -17.46
C THR A 151 16.37 5.68 -16.92
N ARG A 152 16.45 5.19 -15.69
CA ARG A 152 15.36 4.48 -15.03
C ARG A 152 14.55 5.40 -14.12
N THR A 153 13.24 5.46 -14.36
CA THR A 153 12.27 6.04 -13.42
C THR A 153 11.65 4.90 -12.60
N VAL A 154 11.77 4.98 -11.28
CA VAL A 154 11.24 3.96 -10.36
C VAL A 154 10.04 4.52 -9.61
N GLU A 155 8.88 3.90 -9.81
CA GLU A 155 7.68 4.17 -9.04
C GLU A 155 7.45 3.07 -8.01
N LYS A 156 7.47 3.41 -6.72
CA LYS A 156 7.18 2.47 -5.64
C LYS A 156 5.66 2.29 -5.52
N ILE A 157 5.16 1.11 -5.86
CA ILE A 157 3.73 0.82 -5.83
C ILE A 157 3.32 0.38 -4.43
N VAL A 158 4.02 -0.61 -3.86
CA VAL A 158 3.74 -1.12 -2.52
C VAL A 158 5.01 -1.07 -1.70
N LYS A 159 4.94 -0.46 -0.52
CA LYS A 159 6.06 -0.35 0.44
C LYS A 159 5.89 -1.40 1.53
N ASP A 160 6.98 -1.74 2.19
CA ASP A 160 7.02 -2.61 3.37
C ASP A 160 6.33 -3.97 3.11
N THR A 161 6.70 -4.57 1.97
CA THR A 161 6.18 -5.88 1.54
C THR A 161 7.21 -6.97 1.71
N SER A 162 6.82 -8.14 2.20
CA SER A 162 7.66 -9.33 2.28
C SER A 162 7.08 -10.47 1.47
N ASN A 163 7.88 -11.53 1.23
CA ASN A 163 7.43 -12.76 0.55
C ASN A 163 6.74 -12.51 -0.80
N VAL A 164 7.23 -11.53 -1.55
CA VAL A 164 6.66 -11.19 -2.85
C VAL A 164 7.01 -12.29 -3.85
N SER A 165 6.04 -12.78 -4.59
CA SER A 165 6.26 -13.78 -5.65
C SER A 165 5.33 -13.58 -6.84
N PHE A 166 5.83 -13.91 -8.02
CA PHE A 166 5.06 -13.97 -9.26
C PHE A 166 4.61 -15.41 -9.53
N VAL A 167 3.32 -15.58 -9.80
CA VAL A 167 2.73 -16.88 -10.14
C VAL A 167 2.19 -16.78 -11.56
N LEU A 168 2.80 -17.50 -12.50
CA LEU A 168 2.38 -17.51 -13.90
C LEU A 168 1.62 -18.80 -14.21
N ASP A 169 0.62 -18.73 -15.09
CA ASP A 169 -0.09 -19.91 -15.58
C ASP A 169 0.71 -20.74 -16.59
N ALA A 170 1.54 -20.06 -17.39
CA ALA A 170 2.50 -20.64 -18.31
C ALA A 170 3.78 -19.80 -18.30
N ALA A 171 4.91 -20.43 -18.67
CA ALA A 171 6.15 -19.72 -18.83
C ALA A 171 6.01 -18.63 -19.90
N ALA A 172 6.65 -17.48 -19.66
CA ALA A 172 6.82 -16.46 -20.69
C ALA A 172 7.43 -17.12 -21.95
N PRO A 173 7.13 -16.64 -23.16
CA PRO A 173 6.18 -15.58 -23.49
C PRO A 173 4.71 -16.04 -23.54
N ASN A 174 4.42 -17.33 -23.30
CA ASN A 174 3.09 -17.93 -23.45
C ASN A 174 2.14 -17.72 -22.25
N THR A 175 2.49 -16.82 -21.33
CA THR A 175 1.70 -16.46 -20.16
C THR A 175 0.37 -15.83 -20.54
N ARG A 176 -0.73 -16.27 -19.92
CA ARG A 176 -2.08 -15.68 -20.11
C ARG A 176 -2.62 -15.08 -18.83
N SER A 177 -2.07 -15.45 -17.67
CA SER A 177 -2.39 -14.80 -16.41
C SER A 177 -1.19 -14.69 -15.49
N VAL A 178 -1.14 -13.59 -14.75
CA VAL A 178 -0.12 -13.29 -13.76
C VAL A 178 -0.81 -13.11 -12.41
N GLY A 179 -0.38 -13.90 -11.45
CA GLY A 179 -0.62 -13.72 -10.03
C GLY A 179 0.54 -12.99 -9.37
N ILE A 180 0.24 -12.07 -8.47
CA ILE A 180 1.22 -11.46 -7.57
C ILE A 180 0.74 -11.71 -6.15
N MET A 181 1.61 -12.33 -5.35
CA MET A 181 1.40 -12.55 -3.93
C MET A 181 2.42 -11.77 -3.15
N PHE A 182 2.01 -11.15 -2.05
CA PHE A 182 2.90 -10.47 -1.12
C PHE A 182 2.29 -10.35 0.26
N ASP A 183 3.14 -10.30 1.28
CA ASP A 183 2.76 -10.03 2.65
C ASP A 183 3.00 -8.56 2.99
N THR A 184 2.12 -7.97 3.79
CA THR A 184 2.34 -6.64 4.38
C THR A 184 1.89 -6.63 5.83
N THR A 185 2.51 -5.79 6.65
CA THR A 185 2.24 -5.71 8.08
C THR A 185 1.30 -4.55 8.38
N GLU A 186 0.08 -4.85 8.82
CA GLU A 186 -0.93 -3.88 9.26
C GLU A 186 -1.14 -4.00 10.76
N ASN A 187 -0.89 -2.93 11.51
CA ASN A 187 -1.03 -2.89 12.98
C ASN A 187 -0.28 -4.03 13.70
N GLY A 188 0.91 -4.40 13.20
CA GLY A 188 1.71 -5.51 13.75
C GLY A 188 1.23 -6.91 13.38
N VAL A 189 0.21 -7.03 12.51
CA VAL A 189 -0.28 -8.30 11.98
C VAL A 189 0.09 -8.42 10.51
N THR A 190 0.83 -9.47 10.15
CA THR A 190 1.13 -9.80 8.76
C THR A 190 -0.12 -10.31 8.06
N LYS A 191 -0.45 -9.72 6.91
CA LYS A 191 -1.54 -10.15 6.02
C LYS A 191 -0.98 -10.45 4.65
N THR A 192 -1.42 -11.58 4.08
CA THR A 192 -1.11 -11.95 2.71
C THR A 192 -2.15 -11.38 1.76
N TYR A 193 -1.67 -10.73 0.72
CA TYR A 193 -2.45 -10.19 -0.39
C TYR A 193 -2.11 -10.96 -1.65
N GLN A 194 -3.14 -11.23 -2.46
CA GLN A 194 -2.99 -11.85 -3.77
C GLN A 194 -3.87 -11.10 -4.78
N THR A 195 -3.29 -10.82 -5.95
CA THR A 195 -4.04 -10.41 -7.13
C THR A 195 -3.73 -11.35 -8.27
N ASN A 196 -4.75 -11.72 -9.04
CA ASN A 196 -4.60 -12.52 -10.25
C ASN A 196 -5.24 -11.75 -11.40
N THR A 197 -4.48 -11.55 -12.47
CA THR A 197 -4.94 -10.81 -13.64
C THR A 197 -4.66 -11.60 -14.90
N ALA A 198 -5.67 -11.75 -15.75
CA ALA A 198 -5.50 -12.27 -17.09
C ALA A 198 -5.05 -11.16 -18.04
N LEU A 199 -4.11 -11.48 -18.94
CA LEU A 199 -3.67 -10.61 -20.01
C LEU A 199 -4.77 -10.48 -21.07
N ARG A 200 -4.85 -9.34 -21.74
CA ARG A 200 -5.78 -9.12 -22.86
C ARG A 200 -5.32 -9.80 -24.15
N SER A 201 -4.02 -9.91 -24.36
CA SER A 201 -3.38 -10.55 -25.50
C SER A 201 -2.24 -11.43 -25.01
N TRP A 202 -1.93 -12.51 -25.74
CA TRP A 202 -0.83 -13.41 -25.39
C TRP A 202 -0.09 -13.86 -26.64
N ALA A 203 1.09 -14.47 -26.47
CA ALA A 203 2.02 -14.76 -27.56
C ALA A 203 1.40 -15.46 -28.77
N SER A 204 0.40 -16.34 -28.61
CA SER A 204 -0.22 -16.97 -29.78
C SER A 204 -0.88 -15.96 -30.71
N ASP A 205 -1.47 -14.89 -30.17
CA ASP A 205 -2.16 -13.89 -30.98
C ASP A 205 -1.17 -13.09 -31.86
N LEU A 206 0.10 -13.04 -31.45
CA LEU A 206 1.20 -12.42 -32.21
C LEU A 206 1.95 -13.42 -33.10
N ILE A 207 2.06 -14.69 -32.69
CA ILE A 207 2.80 -15.73 -33.44
C ILE A 207 1.96 -16.29 -34.60
N THR A 208 0.63 -16.25 -34.51
CA THR A 208 -0.25 -16.79 -35.58
C THR A 208 -0.32 -15.88 -36.82
N GLU A 209 0.11 -14.61 -36.74
CA GLU A 209 0.19 -13.71 -37.91
C GLU A 209 1.48 -13.84 -38.73
N ASN A 210 2.45 -14.65 -38.30
CA ASN A 210 3.75 -14.81 -38.98
C ASN A 210 4.11 -16.26 -39.33
N MET A 211 3.12 -17.09 -39.70
CA MET A 211 3.35 -18.32 -40.47
C MET A 211 2.54 -18.32 -41.76
#